data_AF-A0A6J8E4M6-F1
#
_entry.id   AF-A0A6J8E4M6-F1
#
_cell.length_a   1.000
_cell.length_b   1.000
_cell.length_c   1.000
_cell.angle_alpha   90.00
_cell.angle_beta   90.00
_cell.angle_gamma   90.00
#
_symmetry.space_group_name_H-M   'P 1'
#
loop_
_entity.id
_entity.type
_entity.pdbx_description
1 polymer ?
#
loop_
_entity_poly.entity_id
_entity_poly.type
_entity_poly.pdbx_seq_one_letter_code
_entity_poly.pdbx_strand_id
1 'polypeptide(L)'
;MPFNFGFLKKVNNLTWLPASALFCELLSLPRNRELGEESSIHQQKEDSHHVRAGFKYYYVDHNGQIYTSHVNPSIKIAATQCVSQTAHYKAAQMIGLMVKHMSSSVFSGIATRGHGIGIFCHNEKVTVFPEFYSLRNKASCGSSCSGSCRSTCTADGRKMEDLGGVTNSLSGVREDRIICNNFPGAENILVHEFAHQIYNYMPSSDHNRIENLETNRTFINDQEDHHVRAGFKYYYVGHNGNIYGSHFNPTIKITATQCVSKTAHYKAAKKIGFMVKHMPSDVFSGIATRGHGVGIFCNNEKVSVFPELYSLRNKPGCGSSCAGACQSTCYSDGRKMDDIGGVTSTISAVREDRIMCSKNPQAESILIHEFAHQVYFFMPATDHNRVEYVYNYAKQHGIWTVGTYAMANVNEFWAEATQAFFHVTGRSDVTGGLNMCDYGKYVCRSESEGRAYLQKRDPWLFQVLSKIYTNNQPNTPSGLTACS
;
A
#
# COMPACT_ATOMS: atom_id res chain seq x y z
N MET A 1 4.70 -0.99 0.54
CA MET A 1 4.68 0.03 -0.56
C MET A 1 3.54 1.00 -0.28
N PRO A 2 3.60 2.31 -0.59
CA PRO A 2 4.71 3.10 -1.13
C PRO A 2 5.44 3.92 -0.04
N PHE A 3 6.77 4.08 -0.19
CA PHE A 3 7.59 4.91 0.69
C PHE A 3 7.48 6.38 0.25
N ASN A 4 7.14 7.26 1.20
CA ASN A 4 7.03 8.70 0.97
C ASN A 4 8.31 9.38 1.51
N PHE A 5 9.28 9.64 0.64
CA PHE A 5 10.49 10.39 0.99
C PHE A 5 10.14 11.86 1.26
N GLY A 6 10.09 12.24 2.54
CA GLY A 6 9.93 13.62 2.97
C GLY A 6 11.25 14.20 3.45
N PHE A 7 11.98 14.89 2.58
CA PHE A 7 12.91 15.94 2.97
C PHE A 7 12.81 17.08 1.98
N LEU A 8 12.31 18.24 2.43
CA LEU A 8 12.70 19.57 1.94
C LEU A 8 12.14 20.65 2.87
N LYS A 9 13.03 21.57 3.25
CA LYS A 9 12.78 22.68 4.18
C LYS A 9 11.90 23.75 3.51
N LYS A 10 11.04 24.37 4.32
CA LYS A 10 10.05 25.41 4.02
C LYS A 10 10.60 26.55 3.13
N VAL A 11 10.00 26.75 1.95
CA VAL A 11 10.03 28.03 1.21
C VAL A 11 8.61 28.31 0.69
N ASN A 12 7.97 29.31 1.30
CA ASN A 12 6.80 30.11 0.92
C ASN A 12 5.70 29.50 0.01
N ASN A 13 4.50 29.34 0.61
CA ASN A 13 3.15 29.32 0.00
C ASN A 13 2.93 28.46 -1.26
N LEU A 14 3.06 27.13 -1.13
CA LEU A 14 2.42 26.15 -2.03
C LEU A 14 1.90 24.93 -1.26
N THR A 15 0.74 24.46 -1.69
CA THR A 15 -0.05 23.33 -1.16
C THR A 15 0.66 21.98 -1.28
N TRP A 16 0.44 21.08 -0.31
CA TRP A 16 1.05 19.75 -0.27
C TRP A 16 0.28 18.73 -1.12
N LEU A 17 0.95 18.14 -2.12
CA LEU A 17 0.54 16.93 -2.84
C LEU A 17 1.52 15.79 -2.52
N PRO A 18 1.12 14.51 -2.64
CA PRO A 18 2.05 13.39 -2.47
C PRO A 18 3.18 13.48 -3.49
N ALA A 19 4.41 13.13 -3.09
CA ALA A 19 5.61 13.30 -3.91
C ALA A 19 5.51 12.63 -5.30
N SER A 20 4.78 11.53 -5.43
CA SER A 20 4.54 10.87 -6.73
C SER A 20 3.59 11.63 -7.65
N ALA A 21 2.59 12.35 -7.11
CA ALA A 21 1.68 13.19 -7.88
C ALA A 21 2.27 14.56 -8.20
N LEU A 22 2.99 15.16 -7.23
CA LEU A 22 3.69 16.43 -7.39
C LEU A 22 4.71 16.37 -8.54
N PHE A 23 5.33 15.20 -8.78
CA PHE A 23 6.27 14.99 -9.88
C PHE A 23 5.63 14.90 -11.27
N CYS A 24 4.43 14.30 -11.45
CA CYS A 24 3.74 14.36 -12.75
C CYS A 24 3.18 15.78 -13.00
N GLU A 25 2.77 16.52 -11.96
CA GLU A 25 2.24 17.90 -12.09
C GLU A 25 3.33 18.95 -12.38
N LEU A 26 4.51 18.86 -11.74
CA LEU A 26 5.68 19.72 -12.02
C LEU A 26 6.25 19.55 -13.44
N LEU A 27 5.95 18.43 -14.11
CA LEU A 27 6.43 18.13 -15.47
C LEU A 27 5.40 18.48 -16.57
N SER A 28 4.26 19.08 -16.20
CA SER A 28 3.22 19.55 -17.12
C SER A 28 3.45 21.02 -17.48
N LEU A 29 4.48 21.32 -18.27
CA LEU A 29 4.64 22.65 -18.89
C LEU A 29 3.71 22.79 -20.13
N PRO A 30 3.27 24.02 -20.44
CA PRO A 30 2.27 24.28 -21.48
C PRO A 30 2.74 23.84 -22.87
N ARG A 31 1.79 23.38 -23.70
CA ARG A 31 2.01 23.21 -25.14
C ARG A 31 2.34 24.57 -25.75
N ASN A 32 3.35 24.55 -26.63
CA ASN A 32 3.79 25.61 -27.55
C ASN A 32 4.66 26.72 -26.96
N ARG A 33 5.98 26.49 -27.02
CA ARG A 33 6.87 27.44 -27.71
C ARG A 33 7.75 26.65 -28.67
N GLU A 34 7.82 27.16 -29.89
CA GLU A 34 8.61 26.66 -31.01
C GLU A 34 10.04 26.36 -30.55
N LEU A 35 10.53 25.16 -30.89
CA LEU A 35 11.96 24.84 -30.84
C LEU A 35 12.62 25.59 -32.01
N GLY A 36 12.96 26.85 -31.76
CA GLY A 36 13.86 27.64 -32.57
C GLY A 36 15.29 27.54 -32.03
N GLU A 37 16.19 27.17 -32.95
CA GLU A 37 17.62 27.44 -33.00
C GLU A 37 18.58 26.72 -32.02
N GLU A 38 19.32 25.79 -32.65
CA GLU A 38 20.71 25.42 -32.45
C GLU A 38 21.50 26.15 -31.36
N SER A 39 22.02 25.39 -30.39
CA SER A 39 23.31 25.70 -29.78
C SER A 39 24.14 24.43 -29.65
N SER A 40 25.08 24.30 -30.60
CA SER A 40 26.36 23.61 -30.55
C SER A 40 26.51 22.45 -29.57
N ILE A 41 26.29 21.23 -30.06
CA ILE A 41 26.84 20.01 -29.46
C ILE A 41 28.36 20.04 -29.71
N HIS A 42 29.14 20.38 -28.68
CA HIS A 42 30.56 20.10 -28.67
C HIS A 42 30.76 18.60 -28.42
N GLN A 43 31.00 17.89 -29.51
CA GLN A 43 31.42 16.50 -29.54
C GLN A 43 32.87 16.43 -29.05
N GLN A 44 33.07 16.25 -27.74
CA GLN A 44 34.39 15.97 -27.18
C GLN A 44 34.52 14.49 -26.80
N LYS A 45 35.64 13.94 -27.26
CA LYS A 45 36.09 12.55 -27.28
C LYS A 45 35.81 11.78 -25.98
N GLU A 46 35.30 10.57 -26.19
CA GLU A 46 35.09 9.50 -25.22
C GLU A 46 36.40 9.10 -24.54
N ASP A 47 36.41 9.13 -23.20
CA ASP A 47 37.37 8.38 -22.40
C ASP A 47 36.71 7.11 -21.86
N SER A 48 37.39 6.01 -22.17
CA SER A 48 36.91 4.64 -22.14
C SER A 48 36.95 4.03 -20.74
N HIS A 49 35.79 3.84 -20.13
CA HIS A 49 35.57 2.75 -19.19
C HIS A 49 34.17 2.15 -19.41
N HIS A 50 34.13 1.10 -20.25
CA HIS A 50 33.02 0.15 -20.45
C HIS A 50 31.66 0.75 -20.84
N VAL A 51 31.62 1.46 -21.98
CA VAL A 51 30.38 1.59 -22.78
C VAL A 51 30.06 0.20 -23.34
N ARG A 52 29.04 -0.49 -22.83
CA ARG A 52 28.54 -1.71 -23.48
C ARG A 52 27.89 -1.29 -24.80
N ALA A 53 28.33 -1.90 -25.91
CA ALA A 53 27.71 -1.69 -27.22
C ALA A 53 26.18 -1.87 -27.11
N GLY A 54 25.42 -0.88 -27.58
CA GLY A 54 23.95 -0.93 -27.55
C GLY A 54 23.24 -0.22 -26.39
N PHE A 55 23.96 0.57 -25.57
CA PHE A 55 23.34 1.40 -24.52
C PHE A 55 23.70 2.89 -24.64
N LYS A 56 22.77 3.75 -24.24
CA LYS A 56 22.93 5.19 -24.02
C LYS A 56 23.07 5.44 -22.52
N TYR A 57 23.83 6.45 -22.13
CA TYR A 57 24.08 6.75 -20.72
C TYR A 57 23.83 8.21 -20.36
N TYR A 58 23.23 8.39 -19.18
CA TYR A 58 23.32 9.61 -18.40
C TYR A 58 23.93 9.28 -17.05
N TYR A 59 24.57 10.28 -16.45
CA TYR A 59 25.19 10.19 -15.14
C TYR A 59 24.64 11.29 -14.26
N VAL A 60 24.24 10.97 -13.04
CA VAL A 60 23.68 11.94 -12.10
C VAL A 60 24.58 12.04 -10.88
N ASP A 61 25.08 13.25 -10.59
CA ASP A 61 25.92 13.50 -9.41
C ASP A 61 25.08 13.72 -8.13
N HIS A 62 25.77 13.88 -7.00
CA HIS A 62 25.14 14.09 -5.70
C HIS A 62 24.27 15.37 -5.60
N ASN A 63 24.50 16.36 -6.47
CA ASN A 63 23.71 17.59 -6.52
C ASN A 63 22.48 17.44 -7.43
N GLY A 64 22.30 16.27 -8.04
CA GLY A 64 21.26 16.00 -9.02
C GLY A 64 21.55 16.59 -10.40
N GLN A 65 22.81 16.96 -10.69
CA GLN A 65 23.20 17.44 -12.02
C GLN A 65 23.40 16.25 -12.97
N ILE A 66 22.96 16.42 -14.21
CA ILE A 66 22.94 15.37 -15.24
C ILE A 66 24.10 15.62 -16.22
N TYR A 67 24.88 14.57 -16.48
CA TYR A 67 26.02 14.59 -17.39
C TYR A 67 25.84 13.51 -18.46
N THR A 68 26.30 13.79 -19.68
CA THR A 68 26.38 12.82 -20.78
C THR A 68 27.68 12.01 -20.76
N SER A 69 28.65 12.42 -19.95
CA SER A 69 29.91 11.72 -19.69
C SER A 69 30.00 11.31 -18.22
N HIS A 70 30.79 10.26 -17.94
CA HIS A 70 30.94 9.74 -16.59
C HIS A 70 31.64 10.76 -15.69
N VAL A 71 31.03 11.05 -14.54
CA VAL A 71 31.61 11.86 -13.46
C VAL A 71 31.64 11.00 -12.18
N ASN A 72 32.66 11.16 -11.34
CA ASN A 72 32.80 10.35 -10.13
C ASN A 72 32.67 11.22 -8.87
N PRO A 73 31.79 10.89 -7.89
CA PRO A 73 30.79 9.83 -7.91
C PRO A 73 29.52 10.21 -8.68
N SER A 74 29.00 9.28 -9.49
CA SER A 74 27.68 9.41 -10.12
C SER A 74 26.88 8.12 -10.13
N ILE A 75 25.56 8.26 -10.17
CA ILE A 75 24.64 7.17 -10.43
C ILE A 75 24.42 7.06 -11.93
N LYS A 76 24.66 5.87 -12.47
CA LYS A 76 24.57 5.57 -13.90
C LYS A 76 23.12 5.27 -14.30
N ILE A 77 22.66 5.89 -15.38
CA ILE A 77 21.34 5.66 -15.96
C ILE A 77 21.53 5.16 -17.39
N ALA A 78 21.50 3.84 -17.54
CA ALA A 78 21.65 3.14 -18.79
C ALA A 78 20.29 2.98 -19.47
N ALA A 79 20.22 3.23 -20.78
CA ALA A 79 19.03 2.97 -21.59
C ALA A 79 19.41 2.17 -22.84
N THR A 80 18.60 1.21 -23.26
CA THR A 80 18.80 0.52 -24.55
C THR A 80 18.57 1.47 -25.72
N GLN A 81 19.06 1.12 -26.92
CA GLN A 81 19.04 2.04 -28.06
C GLN A 81 17.65 2.52 -28.49
N CYS A 82 16.63 1.66 -28.36
CA CYS A 82 15.27 2.02 -28.77
C CYS A 82 14.56 2.95 -27.78
N VAL A 83 15.09 3.15 -26.56
CA VAL A 83 14.49 4.05 -25.58
C VAL A 83 14.55 5.47 -26.12
N SER A 84 13.40 6.14 -26.11
CA SER A 84 13.33 7.52 -26.56
C SER A 84 14.23 8.44 -25.73
N GLN A 85 14.87 9.41 -26.38
CA GLN A 85 15.72 10.40 -25.70
C GLN A 85 14.95 11.11 -24.57
N THR A 86 13.67 11.39 -24.81
CA THR A 86 12.77 12.00 -23.82
C THR A 86 12.55 11.11 -22.59
N ALA A 87 12.34 9.81 -22.75
CA ALA A 87 12.18 8.89 -21.61
C ALA A 87 13.48 8.77 -20.81
N HIS A 88 14.61 8.64 -21.51
CA HIS A 88 15.93 8.51 -20.89
C HIS A 88 16.32 9.77 -20.10
N TYR A 89 16.12 10.96 -20.68
CA TYR A 89 16.39 12.22 -20.00
C TYR A 89 15.43 12.47 -18.83
N LYS A 90 14.13 12.16 -18.97
CA LYS A 90 13.17 12.27 -17.87
C LYS A 90 13.53 11.38 -16.69
N ALA A 91 14.00 10.16 -16.94
CA ALA A 91 14.50 9.30 -15.89
C ALA A 91 15.69 9.94 -15.17
N ALA A 92 16.63 10.54 -15.91
CA ALA A 92 17.75 11.27 -15.33
C ALA A 92 17.32 12.46 -14.49
N GLN A 93 16.31 13.23 -14.91
CA GLN A 93 15.74 14.30 -14.10
C GLN A 93 15.09 13.79 -12.82
N MET A 94 14.34 12.68 -12.89
CA MET A 94 13.71 12.08 -11.71
C MET A 94 14.77 11.64 -10.69
N ILE A 95 15.83 10.97 -11.13
CA ILE A 95 16.93 10.57 -10.26
C ILE A 95 17.66 11.80 -9.71
N GLY A 96 17.90 12.81 -10.55
CA GLY A 96 18.47 14.09 -10.10
C GLY A 96 17.71 14.68 -8.92
N LEU A 97 16.37 14.71 -9.02
CA LEU A 97 15.53 15.21 -7.93
C LEU A 97 15.54 14.31 -6.69
N MET A 98 15.62 12.98 -6.86
CA MET A 98 15.70 12.04 -5.73
C MET A 98 17.04 12.11 -4.99
N VAL A 99 18.15 12.39 -5.70
CA VAL A 99 19.50 12.39 -5.11
C VAL A 99 19.92 13.75 -4.56
N LYS A 100 19.34 14.85 -5.06
CA LYS A 100 19.70 16.23 -4.66
C LYS A 100 19.64 16.48 -3.14
N HIS A 101 18.83 15.72 -2.42
CA HIS A 101 18.68 15.80 -0.96
C HIS A 101 19.08 14.52 -0.23
N MET A 102 19.67 13.57 -0.96
CA MET A 102 20.18 12.31 -0.41
C MET A 102 21.46 12.57 0.38
N SER A 103 21.67 11.84 1.47
CA SER A 103 22.91 11.95 2.24
C SER A 103 24.10 11.47 1.41
N SER A 104 25.25 12.14 1.56
CA SER A 104 26.45 11.81 0.78
C SER A 104 26.93 10.38 1.00
N SER A 105 26.68 9.79 2.17
CA SER A 105 27.03 8.39 2.48
C SER A 105 26.18 7.39 1.68
N VAL A 106 24.87 7.61 1.59
CA VAL A 106 23.95 6.76 0.81
C VAL A 106 24.23 6.94 -0.68
N PHE A 107 24.38 8.19 -1.13
CA PHE A 107 24.73 8.48 -2.52
C PHE A 107 26.04 7.81 -2.93
N SER A 108 27.09 7.96 -2.11
CA SER A 108 28.40 7.33 -2.36
C SER A 108 28.28 5.80 -2.35
N GLY A 109 27.49 5.22 -1.45
CA GLY A 109 27.23 3.78 -1.40
C GLY A 109 26.64 3.22 -2.70
N ILE A 110 25.71 3.96 -3.32
CA ILE A 110 25.10 3.61 -4.60
C ILE A 110 26.08 3.87 -5.76
N ALA A 111 26.66 5.07 -5.82
CA ALA A 111 27.48 5.53 -6.94
C ALA A 111 28.81 4.77 -7.09
N THR A 112 29.49 4.44 -5.98
CA THR A 112 30.84 3.84 -6.03
C THR A 112 30.85 2.35 -6.34
N ARG A 113 29.71 1.65 -6.16
CA ARG A 113 29.58 0.22 -6.44
C ARG A 113 29.07 -0.09 -7.85
N GLY A 114 29.01 0.93 -8.71
CA GLY A 114 28.59 0.80 -10.11
C GLY A 114 27.08 0.54 -10.27
N HIS A 115 26.31 0.84 -9.23
CA HIS A 115 24.87 0.64 -9.22
C HIS A 115 24.14 1.77 -9.93
N GLY A 116 22.98 1.45 -10.49
CA GLY A 116 22.30 2.39 -11.34
C GLY A 116 20.92 1.96 -11.76
N ILE A 117 20.46 2.57 -12.84
CA ILE A 117 19.15 2.35 -13.42
C ILE A 117 19.30 1.86 -14.85
N GLY A 118 18.56 0.81 -15.18
CA GLY A 118 18.42 0.29 -16.53
C GLY A 118 17.04 0.59 -17.09
N ILE A 119 16.99 1.23 -18.26
CA ILE A 119 15.75 1.52 -18.97
C ILE A 119 15.71 0.69 -20.25
N PHE A 120 14.60 -0.01 -20.48
CA PHE A 120 14.38 -0.82 -21.67
C PHE A 120 13.04 -0.51 -22.33
N CYS A 121 12.93 -0.83 -23.62
CA CYS A 121 11.75 -0.48 -24.42
C CYS A 121 10.57 -1.40 -24.14
N HIS A 122 9.38 -1.00 -24.58
CA HIS A 122 8.17 -1.84 -24.43
C HIS A 122 8.31 -3.22 -25.10
N ASN A 123 9.04 -3.28 -26.22
CA ASN A 123 9.26 -4.52 -26.98
C ASN A 123 10.48 -5.33 -26.51
N GLU A 124 11.20 -4.83 -25.51
CA GLU A 124 12.34 -5.52 -24.90
C GLU A 124 11.94 -6.14 -23.57
N LYS A 125 12.82 -7.02 -23.07
CA LYS A 125 12.70 -7.67 -21.77
C LYS A 125 13.75 -7.10 -20.82
N VAL A 126 13.48 -7.04 -19.53
CA VAL A 126 14.46 -6.52 -18.54
C VAL A 126 15.78 -7.33 -18.56
N THR A 127 15.74 -8.56 -19.05
CA THR A 127 16.91 -9.44 -19.25
C THR A 127 17.91 -8.95 -20.30
N VAL A 128 17.63 -7.86 -21.03
CA VAL A 128 18.65 -7.15 -21.83
C VAL A 128 19.81 -6.66 -20.95
N PHE A 129 19.53 -6.45 -19.67
CA PHE A 129 20.53 -6.22 -18.63
C PHE A 129 21.02 -7.56 -18.05
N PRO A 130 22.33 -7.87 -18.12
CA PRO A 130 22.94 -9.08 -17.55
C PRO A 130 22.57 -9.40 -16.11
N GLU A 131 22.36 -8.36 -15.31
CA GLU A 131 21.95 -8.42 -13.91
C GLU A 131 20.61 -9.17 -13.72
N PHE A 132 19.75 -9.17 -14.75
CA PHE A 132 18.43 -9.79 -14.74
C PHE A 132 18.34 -11.09 -15.55
N TYR A 133 19.47 -11.65 -16.04
CA TYR A 133 19.44 -12.86 -16.89
C TYR A 133 18.75 -14.06 -16.24
N SER A 134 18.80 -14.18 -14.91
CA SER A 134 18.13 -15.25 -14.16
C SER A 134 16.61 -15.20 -14.29
N LEU A 135 16.04 -14.05 -14.62
CA LEU A 135 14.59 -13.86 -14.82
C LEU A 135 14.12 -14.26 -16.23
N ARG A 136 15.06 -14.62 -17.12
CA ARG A 136 14.75 -14.95 -18.51
C ARG A 136 13.81 -16.14 -18.60
N ASN A 137 12.78 -15.96 -19.41
CA ASN A 137 11.88 -17.03 -19.74
C ASN A 137 12.59 -18.06 -20.62
N LYS A 138 12.54 -19.33 -20.21
CA LYS A 138 13.12 -20.42 -21.00
C LYS A 138 12.26 -20.64 -22.23
N ALA A 139 12.87 -20.93 -23.39
CA ALA A 139 12.13 -21.15 -24.64
C ALA A 139 11.06 -22.25 -24.51
N SER A 140 11.34 -23.30 -23.73
CA SER A 140 10.39 -24.38 -23.42
C SER A 140 9.17 -23.93 -22.61
N CYS A 141 9.25 -22.77 -21.97
CA CYS A 141 8.19 -22.26 -21.10
C CYS A 141 7.16 -21.44 -21.85
N GLY A 142 7.49 -20.79 -22.98
CA GLY A 142 6.54 -19.95 -23.71
C GLY A 142 5.76 -19.03 -22.77
N SER A 143 4.43 -19.01 -22.86
CA SER A 143 3.54 -18.31 -21.92
C SER A 143 3.23 -19.09 -20.63
N SER A 144 3.68 -20.34 -20.51
CA SER A 144 3.42 -21.20 -19.35
C SER A 144 4.16 -20.74 -18.11
N CYS A 145 3.43 -20.64 -17.00
CA CYS A 145 3.95 -20.37 -15.65
C CYS A 145 3.78 -21.57 -14.71
N SER A 146 3.61 -22.77 -15.26
CA SER A 146 3.42 -24.00 -14.49
C SER A 146 4.69 -24.87 -14.44
N GLY A 147 4.73 -25.81 -13.50
CA GLY A 147 5.84 -26.76 -13.34
C GLY A 147 7.20 -26.06 -13.17
N SER A 148 8.20 -26.51 -13.93
CA SER A 148 9.56 -25.94 -13.93
C SER A 148 9.64 -24.50 -14.49
N CYS A 149 8.56 -23.99 -15.09
CA CYS A 149 8.47 -22.63 -15.62
C CYS A 149 7.98 -21.60 -14.60
N ARG A 150 7.49 -22.06 -13.44
CA ARG A 150 7.01 -21.19 -12.36
C ARG A 150 8.06 -20.20 -11.87
N SER A 151 9.34 -20.58 -11.88
CA SER A 151 10.46 -19.72 -11.47
C SER A 151 10.76 -18.58 -12.45
N THR A 152 10.05 -18.47 -13.57
CA THR A 152 10.21 -17.38 -14.56
C THR A 152 9.03 -16.40 -14.54
N CYS A 153 8.08 -16.60 -13.63
CA CYS A 153 6.86 -15.81 -13.53
C CYS A 153 6.69 -15.22 -12.13
N THR A 154 6.02 -14.07 -12.07
CA THR A 154 5.46 -13.55 -10.82
C THR A 154 4.30 -14.41 -10.35
N ALA A 155 3.94 -14.24 -9.08
CA ALA A 155 2.85 -14.99 -8.46
C ALA A 155 1.49 -14.81 -9.16
N ASP A 156 1.29 -13.70 -9.89
CA ASP A 156 0.11 -13.41 -10.69
C ASP A 156 0.21 -13.90 -12.16
N GLY A 157 1.23 -14.69 -12.49
CA GLY A 157 1.35 -15.35 -13.79
C GLY A 157 1.92 -14.47 -14.90
N ARG A 158 2.41 -13.26 -14.59
CA ARG A 158 3.17 -12.45 -15.56
C ARG A 158 4.60 -12.96 -15.64
N LYS A 159 5.24 -12.83 -16.80
CA LYS A 159 6.64 -13.21 -16.96
C LYS A 159 7.54 -12.16 -16.29
N MET A 160 8.46 -12.60 -15.42
CA MET A 160 9.35 -11.68 -14.71
C MET A 160 10.25 -10.89 -15.67
N GLU A 161 10.59 -11.48 -16.82
CA GLU A 161 11.35 -10.79 -17.87
C GLU A 161 10.58 -9.61 -18.52
N ASP A 162 9.25 -9.55 -18.38
CA ASP A 162 8.38 -8.48 -18.92
C ASP A 162 8.22 -7.30 -17.98
N LEU A 163 8.72 -7.44 -16.75
CA LEU A 163 8.48 -6.51 -15.64
C LEU A 163 9.74 -5.73 -15.32
N GLY A 164 9.54 -4.53 -14.77
CA GLY A 164 10.59 -3.84 -14.03
C GLY A 164 10.88 -4.58 -12.72
N GLY A 165 12.03 -4.29 -12.11
CA GLY A 165 12.42 -4.88 -10.85
C GLY A 165 13.77 -4.38 -10.36
N VAL A 166 14.20 -4.85 -9.21
CA VAL A 166 15.46 -4.46 -8.57
C VAL A 166 16.33 -5.69 -8.31
N THR A 167 17.62 -5.56 -8.62
CA THR A 167 18.67 -6.46 -8.12
C THR A 167 19.54 -5.71 -7.12
N ASN A 168 20.53 -6.39 -6.53
CA ASN A 168 21.51 -5.75 -5.65
C ASN A 168 22.29 -4.61 -6.34
N SER A 169 22.28 -4.56 -7.67
CA SER A 169 23.10 -3.61 -8.44
C SER A 169 22.39 -2.79 -9.50
N LEU A 170 21.13 -3.10 -9.84
CA LEU A 170 20.44 -2.41 -10.93
C LEU A 170 18.92 -2.39 -10.70
N SER A 171 18.31 -1.23 -10.90
CA SER A 171 16.85 -1.08 -10.99
C SER A 171 16.46 -1.04 -12.47
N GLY A 172 15.75 -2.06 -12.93
CA GLY A 172 15.26 -2.19 -14.31
C GLY A 172 13.85 -1.63 -14.44
N VAL A 173 13.63 -0.72 -15.40
CA VAL A 173 12.35 -0.05 -15.61
C VAL A 173 12.02 0.03 -17.09
N ARG A 174 10.76 -0.23 -17.45
CA ARG A 174 10.30 -0.13 -18.82
C ARG A 174 9.94 1.32 -19.17
N GLU A 175 10.27 1.78 -20.38
CA GLU A 175 10.14 3.19 -20.76
C GLU A 175 8.70 3.76 -20.64
N ASP A 176 7.69 2.93 -20.91
CA ASP A 176 6.25 3.26 -20.80
C ASP A 176 5.78 3.39 -19.34
N ARG A 177 6.64 3.07 -18.38
CA ARG A 177 6.42 3.20 -16.94
C ARG A 177 7.21 4.36 -16.32
N ILE A 178 8.01 5.07 -17.12
CA ILE A 178 8.77 6.26 -16.70
C ILE A 178 7.96 7.53 -16.98
N ILE A 179 7.25 7.55 -18.12
CA ILE A 179 6.44 8.69 -18.51
C ILE A 179 4.98 8.39 -18.19
N CYS A 180 4.31 9.30 -17.48
CA CYS A 180 2.87 9.24 -17.14
C CYS A 180 1.95 9.35 -18.39
N ASN A 181 2.32 8.75 -19.53
CA ASN A 181 1.74 9.05 -20.83
C ASN A 181 0.37 8.37 -21.07
N ASN A 182 0.02 7.29 -20.36
CA ASN A 182 -1.21 6.54 -20.65
C ASN A 182 -2.08 6.17 -19.44
N PHE A 183 -1.67 6.48 -18.20
CA PHE A 183 -2.46 6.15 -17.00
C PHE A 183 -2.27 7.19 -15.89
N PRO A 184 -3.20 8.15 -15.73
CA PRO A 184 -3.25 8.97 -14.52
C PRO A 184 -3.59 8.07 -13.33
N GLY A 185 -2.61 7.88 -12.42
CA GLY A 185 -2.73 7.00 -11.25
C GLY A 185 -1.86 5.73 -11.30
N ALA A 186 -1.07 5.49 -12.35
CA ALA A 186 -0.06 4.45 -12.34
C ALA A 186 1.13 4.86 -11.45
N GLU A 187 1.60 3.94 -10.59
CA GLU A 187 2.83 4.14 -9.83
C GLU A 187 4.00 4.41 -10.78
N ASN A 188 4.81 5.43 -10.45
CA ASN A 188 6.07 5.65 -11.14
C ASN A 188 7.05 4.56 -10.69
N ILE A 189 7.15 3.50 -11.49
CA ILE A 189 7.97 2.32 -11.20
C ILE A 189 9.44 2.71 -11.04
N LEU A 190 9.92 3.76 -11.69
CA LEU A 190 11.28 4.26 -11.50
C LEU A 190 11.54 4.71 -10.06
N VAL A 191 10.62 5.51 -9.52
CA VAL A 191 10.71 6.00 -8.13
C VAL A 191 10.63 4.83 -7.15
N HIS A 192 9.73 3.89 -7.43
CA HIS A 192 9.55 2.67 -6.64
C HIS A 192 10.83 1.82 -6.58
N GLU A 193 11.38 1.44 -7.73
CA GLU A 193 12.53 0.53 -7.82
C GLU A 193 13.82 1.20 -7.34
N PHE A 194 13.95 2.52 -7.50
CA PHE A 194 15.10 3.24 -6.99
C PHE A 194 15.06 3.40 -5.45
N ALA A 195 13.86 3.50 -4.85
CA ALA A 195 13.72 3.53 -3.41
C ALA A 195 14.24 2.25 -2.72
N HIS A 196 14.04 1.07 -3.33
CA HIS A 196 14.61 -0.18 -2.83
C HIS A 196 16.14 -0.16 -2.82
N GLN A 197 16.77 0.43 -3.84
CA GLN A 197 18.22 0.59 -3.84
C GLN A 197 18.68 1.54 -2.74
N ILE A 198 18.00 2.67 -2.56
CA ILE A 198 18.32 3.61 -1.48
C ILE A 198 18.28 2.92 -0.11
N TYR A 199 17.25 2.11 0.14
CA TYR A 199 17.10 1.35 1.38
C TYR A 199 18.31 0.43 1.64
N ASN A 200 18.74 -0.34 0.64
CA ASN A 200 19.88 -1.26 0.76
C ASN A 200 21.21 -0.57 1.14
N TYR A 201 21.33 0.74 0.92
CA TYR A 201 22.56 1.51 1.18
C TYR A 201 22.43 2.52 2.33
N MET A 202 21.29 2.53 3.04
CA MET A 202 21.15 3.33 4.25
C MET A 202 22.08 2.81 5.36
N PRO A 203 22.75 3.68 6.13
CA PRO A 203 23.47 3.27 7.33
C PRO A 203 22.54 2.50 8.29
N SER A 204 23.07 1.54 9.06
CA SER A 204 22.25 0.81 10.05
C SER A 204 21.63 1.73 11.10
N SER A 205 22.27 2.87 11.40
CA SER A 205 21.67 3.92 12.25
C SER A 205 20.44 4.57 11.62
N ASP A 206 20.38 4.67 10.29
CA ASP A 206 19.25 5.23 9.56
C ASP A 206 18.16 4.19 9.33
N HIS A 207 18.51 2.90 9.17
CA HIS A 207 17.55 1.79 9.26
C HIS A 207 16.85 1.80 10.63
N ASN A 208 17.63 1.85 11.70
CA ASN A 208 17.12 1.95 13.06
C ASN A 208 16.36 3.25 13.27
N ARG A 209 16.73 4.38 12.63
CA ARG A 209 15.95 5.62 12.70
C ARG A 209 14.67 5.55 11.88
N ILE A 210 14.58 4.81 10.78
CA ILE A 210 13.32 4.62 10.05
C ILE A 210 12.37 3.78 10.88
N GLU A 211 12.86 2.68 11.46
CA GLU A 211 12.12 1.87 12.44
C GLU A 211 11.75 2.71 13.69
N ASN A 212 12.64 3.60 14.14
CA ASN A 212 12.39 4.51 15.27
C ASN A 212 11.56 5.76 14.92
N LEU A 213 11.48 6.19 13.66
CA LEU A 213 10.67 7.32 13.18
C LEU A 213 9.22 6.88 12.98
N GLU A 214 8.98 5.61 12.67
CA GLU A 214 7.66 4.98 12.80
C GLU A 214 7.19 4.97 14.27
N THR A 215 8.10 4.82 15.22
CA THR A 215 7.79 4.86 16.66
C THR A 215 7.82 6.25 17.29
N ASN A 216 8.45 7.26 16.68
CA ASN A 216 8.54 8.65 17.19
C ASN A 216 7.65 9.67 16.45
N ARG A 217 7.06 9.34 15.28
CA ARG A 217 6.00 10.18 14.69
C ARG A 217 4.75 10.29 15.56
N THR A 218 4.62 9.41 16.55
CA THR A 218 3.57 9.44 17.58
C THR A 218 3.80 10.49 18.67
N PHE A 219 4.97 11.14 18.75
CA PHE A 219 5.34 12.02 19.88
C PHE A 219 5.52 13.52 19.56
N ILE A 220 5.61 13.93 18.30
CA ILE A 220 5.74 15.36 17.94
C ILE A 220 4.51 15.79 17.14
N ASN A 221 3.39 15.99 17.83
CA ASN A 221 2.32 16.94 17.45
C ASN A 221 1.26 17.12 18.55
N ASP A 222 1.65 17.11 19.83
CA ASP A 222 0.73 17.35 20.96
C ASP A 222 0.95 18.70 21.66
N GLN A 223 1.72 19.64 21.08
CA GLN A 223 1.94 20.95 21.72
C GLN A 223 1.85 22.23 20.88
N GLU A 224 1.64 22.21 19.56
CA GLU A 224 1.38 23.46 18.83
C GLU A 224 0.39 23.26 17.68
N ASP A 225 -0.91 23.46 17.95
CA ASP A 225 -1.76 24.27 17.08
C ASP A 225 -3.08 24.66 17.77
N HIS A 226 -3.06 25.80 18.46
CA HIS A 226 -4.28 26.47 18.93
C HIS A 226 -4.93 27.26 17.78
N HIS A 227 -5.34 26.57 16.70
CA HIS A 227 -6.24 27.14 15.70
C HIS A 227 -7.38 26.17 15.37
N VAL A 228 -8.58 26.58 15.75
CA VAL A 228 -9.86 25.87 15.67
C VAL A 228 -10.16 25.38 14.25
N ARG A 229 -9.97 24.08 13.96
CA ARG A 229 -10.64 23.34 12.89
C ARG A 229 -10.90 21.87 13.32
N ALA A 230 -12.18 21.55 13.52
CA ALA A 230 -12.78 20.25 13.86
C ALA A 230 -12.17 19.49 15.06
N GLY A 231 -12.71 19.70 16.27
CA GLY A 231 -12.33 18.89 17.43
C GLY A 231 -12.72 17.42 17.22
N PHE A 232 -11.84 16.48 17.54
CA PHE A 232 -12.21 15.06 17.65
C PHE A 232 -12.49 14.69 19.10
N LYS A 233 -13.17 13.56 19.31
CA LYS A 233 -13.38 12.89 20.59
C LYS A 233 -12.67 11.56 20.56
N TYR A 234 -12.22 11.09 21.73
CA TYR A 234 -11.39 9.90 21.81
C TYR A 234 -11.90 8.91 22.87
N TYR A 235 -11.82 7.63 22.53
CA TYR A 235 -11.75 6.53 23.48
C TYR A 235 -10.46 5.75 23.22
N TYR A 236 -9.97 5.06 24.23
CA TYR A 236 -8.77 4.22 24.13
C TYR A 236 -9.13 2.80 24.56
N VAL A 237 -8.77 1.81 23.74
CA VAL A 237 -9.05 0.39 24.02
C VAL A 237 -7.75 -0.30 24.41
N GLY A 238 -7.72 -0.87 25.61
CA GLY A 238 -6.59 -1.66 26.10
C GLY A 238 -6.60 -3.10 25.60
N HIS A 239 -5.49 -3.82 25.81
CA HIS A 239 -5.34 -5.22 25.38
C HIS A 239 -6.37 -6.16 25.99
N ASN A 240 -6.82 -5.86 27.21
CA ASN A 240 -7.91 -6.57 27.90
C ASN A 240 -9.32 -6.25 27.34
N GLY A 241 -9.42 -5.44 26.30
CA GLY A 241 -10.67 -4.97 25.71
C GLY A 241 -11.41 -3.89 26.50
N ASN A 242 -10.84 -3.38 27.60
CA ASN A 242 -11.44 -2.32 28.38
C ASN A 242 -11.32 -0.97 27.66
N ILE A 243 -12.31 -0.10 27.90
CA ILE A 243 -12.41 1.23 27.30
C ILE A 243 -12.01 2.28 28.34
N TYR A 244 -11.19 3.23 27.92
CA TYR A 244 -10.64 4.28 28.77
C TYR A 244 -10.88 5.66 28.15
N GLY A 245 -11.08 6.66 29.01
CA GLY A 245 -11.25 8.06 28.60
C GLY A 245 -9.92 8.80 28.38
N SER A 246 -8.81 8.23 28.85
CA SER A 246 -7.46 8.79 28.73
C SER A 246 -6.52 7.79 28.06
N HIS A 247 -5.54 8.33 27.34
CA HIS A 247 -4.52 7.55 26.65
C HIS A 247 -3.53 6.95 27.64
N PHE A 248 -3.14 5.69 27.42
CA PHE A 248 -1.93 5.10 27.97
C PHE A 248 -1.35 4.11 26.96
N ASN A 249 -0.06 3.83 27.05
CA ASN A 249 0.60 2.91 26.12
C ASN A 249 0.66 1.48 26.69
N PRO A 250 0.36 0.43 25.90
CA PRO A 250 -0.24 0.47 24.55
C PRO A 250 -1.78 0.50 24.60
N THR A 251 -2.42 1.36 23.80
CA THR A 251 -3.88 1.35 23.57
C THR A 251 -4.20 1.63 22.10
N ILE A 252 -5.35 1.15 21.64
CA ILE A 252 -5.89 1.47 20.30
C ILE A 252 -6.80 2.69 20.43
N LYS A 253 -6.49 3.73 19.66
CA LYS A 253 -7.24 4.99 19.64
C LYS A 253 -8.53 4.83 18.82
N ILE A 254 -9.66 5.23 19.39
CA ILE A 254 -10.97 5.30 18.72
C ILE A 254 -11.36 6.76 18.62
N THR A 255 -11.16 7.34 17.45
CA THR A 255 -11.36 8.75 17.13
C THR A 255 -12.74 8.97 16.53
N ALA A 256 -13.48 9.97 16.99
CA ALA A 256 -14.78 10.35 16.43
C ALA A 256 -14.88 11.86 16.21
N THR A 257 -15.51 12.30 15.12
CA THR A 257 -15.81 13.72 14.91
C THR A 257 -16.86 14.21 15.94
N GLN A 258 -16.98 15.53 16.14
CA GLN A 258 -17.86 16.07 17.19
C GLN A 258 -19.33 15.65 17.04
N CYS A 259 -19.85 15.54 15.82
CA CYS A 259 -21.26 15.25 15.60
C CYS A 259 -21.64 13.79 15.84
N VAL A 260 -20.67 12.86 15.92
CA VAL A 260 -20.94 11.43 16.18
C VAL A 260 -21.55 11.30 17.57
N SER A 261 -22.65 10.56 17.71
CA SER A 261 -23.28 10.35 19.02
C SER A 261 -22.35 9.61 19.98
N LYS A 262 -22.47 9.92 21.29
CA LYS A 262 -21.73 9.20 22.34
C LYS A 262 -21.98 7.70 22.27
N THR A 263 -23.22 7.30 21.96
CA THR A 263 -23.62 5.90 21.81
C THR A 263 -22.86 5.21 20.69
N ALA A 264 -22.78 5.79 19.49
CA ALA A 264 -22.06 5.20 18.38
C ALA A 264 -20.55 5.11 18.67
N HIS A 265 -19.97 6.17 19.24
CA HIS A 265 -18.55 6.19 19.60
C HIS A 265 -18.19 5.10 20.62
N TYR A 266 -19.03 4.93 21.65
CA TYR A 266 -18.88 3.87 22.64
C TYR A 266 -19.09 2.47 22.05
N LYS A 267 -20.11 2.28 21.19
CA LYS A 267 -20.35 0.98 20.52
C LYS A 267 -19.18 0.56 19.65
N ALA A 268 -18.56 1.49 18.91
CA ALA A 268 -17.37 1.21 18.14
C ALA A 268 -16.19 0.79 19.05
N ALA A 269 -15.93 1.53 20.13
CA ALA A 269 -14.90 1.17 21.09
C ALA A 269 -15.15 -0.21 21.72
N LYS A 270 -16.40 -0.54 22.04
CA LYS A 270 -16.80 -1.84 22.56
C LYS A 270 -16.59 -2.98 21.57
N LYS A 271 -16.93 -2.77 20.29
CA LYS A 271 -16.66 -3.73 19.21
C LYS A 271 -15.16 -4.00 19.05
N ILE A 272 -14.33 -2.97 19.06
CA ILE A 272 -12.87 -3.15 19.04
C ILE A 272 -12.38 -3.87 20.29
N GLY A 273 -12.91 -3.51 21.47
CA GLY A 273 -12.62 -4.21 22.73
C GLY A 273 -12.85 -5.72 22.65
N PHE A 274 -13.98 -6.15 22.06
CA PHE A 274 -14.26 -7.57 21.87
C PHE A 274 -13.33 -8.27 20.88
N MET A 275 -12.90 -7.58 19.81
CA MET A 275 -11.91 -8.16 18.88
C MET A 275 -10.55 -8.39 19.53
N VAL A 276 -10.12 -7.48 20.40
CA VAL A 276 -8.73 -7.45 20.88
C VAL A 276 -8.50 -8.15 22.21
N LYS A 277 -9.55 -8.31 23.02
CA LYS A 277 -9.49 -8.83 24.41
C LYS A 277 -8.72 -10.15 24.57
N HIS A 278 -8.72 -10.99 23.54
CA HIS A 278 -8.11 -12.32 23.56
C HIS A 278 -6.97 -12.48 22.55
N MET A 279 -6.57 -11.40 21.87
CA MET A 279 -5.45 -11.46 20.93
C MET A 279 -4.12 -11.70 21.66
N PRO A 280 -3.11 -12.28 21.00
CA PRO A 280 -1.74 -12.27 21.48
C PRO A 280 -1.20 -10.84 21.70
N SER A 281 -0.34 -10.66 22.69
CA SER A 281 0.17 -9.33 23.08
C SER A 281 1.04 -8.67 22.00
N ASP A 282 1.78 -9.47 21.22
CA ASP A 282 2.59 -9.01 20.09
C ASP A 282 1.72 -8.50 18.93
N VAL A 283 0.62 -9.19 18.61
CA VAL A 283 -0.39 -8.74 17.64
C VAL A 283 -1.03 -7.43 18.12
N PHE A 284 -1.51 -7.38 19.37
CA PHE A 284 -2.11 -6.18 19.93
C PHE A 284 -1.14 -5.00 19.93
N SER A 285 0.09 -5.22 20.41
CA SER A 285 1.12 -4.18 20.46
C SER A 285 1.44 -3.66 19.06
N GLY A 286 1.52 -4.54 18.06
CA GLY A 286 1.71 -4.15 16.67
C GLY A 286 0.66 -3.14 16.20
N ILE A 287 -0.61 -3.41 16.46
CA ILE A 287 -1.72 -2.52 16.08
C ILE A 287 -1.73 -1.25 16.92
N ALA A 288 -1.57 -1.36 18.24
CA ALA A 288 -1.65 -0.23 19.17
C ALA A 288 -0.51 0.77 19.03
N THR A 289 0.67 0.33 18.58
CA THR A 289 1.86 1.19 18.45
C THR A 289 2.09 1.72 17.05
N ARG A 290 1.66 1.00 16.01
CA ARG A 290 1.89 1.36 14.60
C ARG A 290 0.62 1.78 13.85
N GLY A 291 -0.55 1.34 14.32
CA GLY A 291 -1.84 1.78 13.79
C GLY A 291 -2.29 3.11 14.39
N HIS A 292 -3.01 3.90 13.62
CA HIS A 292 -3.69 5.12 14.09
C HIS A 292 -5.09 4.81 14.67
N GLY A 293 -5.50 3.54 14.63
CA GLY A 293 -6.73 3.06 15.25
C GLY A 293 -7.97 3.29 14.38
N VAL A 294 -9.10 3.59 15.00
CA VAL A 294 -10.39 3.68 14.30
C VAL A 294 -10.87 5.13 14.20
N GLY A 295 -11.40 5.51 13.04
CA GLY A 295 -12.08 6.79 12.80
C GLY A 295 -13.59 6.61 12.66
N ILE A 296 -14.38 7.50 13.27
CA ILE A 296 -15.84 7.54 13.13
C ILE A 296 -16.28 8.94 12.70
N PHE A 297 -17.07 9.03 11.64
CA PHE A 297 -17.58 10.29 11.10
C PHE A 297 -19.09 10.23 10.84
N CYS A 298 -19.72 11.40 10.76
CA CYS A 298 -21.17 11.53 10.64
C CYS A 298 -21.68 11.33 9.22
N ASN A 299 -23.01 11.17 9.09
CA ASN A 299 -23.65 10.99 7.79
C ASN A 299 -23.53 12.18 6.83
N ASN A 300 -23.38 13.38 7.37
CA ASN A 300 -23.17 14.62 6.61
C ASN A 300 -21.69 14.96 6.39
N GLU A 301 -20.78 14.15 6.92
CA GLU A 301 -19.34 14.30 6.75
C GLU A 301 -18.84 13.32 5.67
N LYS A 302 -17.60 13.55 5.26
CA LYS A 302 -16.86 12.70 4.32
C LYS A 302 -15.66 12.09 5.04
N VAL A 303 -15.20 10.94 4.56
CA VAL A 303 -14.10 10.21 5.20
C VAL A 303 -12.80 11.04 5.19
N SER A 304 -12.64 11.94 4.22
CA SER A 304 -11.55 12.92 4.14
C SER A 304 -11.49 13.93 5.30
N VAL A 305 -12.42 13.89 6.27
CA VAL A 305 -12.29 14.60 7.56
C VAL A 305 -11.09 14.09 8.36
N PHE A 306 -10.69 12.83 8.18
CA PHE A 306 -9.46 12.30 8.75
C PHE A 306 -8.28 12.69 7.84
N PRO A 307 -7.24 13.36 8.36
CA PRO A 307 -6.09 13.80 7.57
C PRO A 307 -5.42 12.66 6.78
N GLU A 308 -5.38 11.46 7.36
CA GLU A 308 -4.82 10.25 6.76
C GLU A 308 -5.59 9.77 5.52
N LEU A 309 -6.87 10.15 5.41
CA LEU A 309 -7.79 9.76 4.34
C LEU A 309 -8.10 10.91 3.38
N TYR A 310 -7.39 12.04 3.49
CA TYR A 310 -7.62 13.22 2.67
C TYR A 310 -7.47 12.94 1.16
N SER A 311 -6.63 11.98 0.77
CA SER A 311 -6.43 11.59 -0.63
C SER A 311 -7.66 10.93 -1.27
N LEU A 312 -8.59 10.40 -0.47
CA LEU A 312 -9.84 9.80 -0.95
C LEU A 312 -10.88 10.86 -1.33
N ARG A 313 -10.58 12.14 -1.11
CA ARG A 313 -11.48 13.25 -1.34
C ARG A 313 -12.00 13.26 -2.78
N ASN A 314 -13.30 13.48 -2.91
CA ASN A 314 -13.90 13.64 -4.23
C ASN A 314 -13.29 14.88 -4.93
N LYS A 315 -12.94 14.72 -6.21
CA LYS A 315 -12.31 15.80 -6.98
C LYS A 315 -13.32 16.93 -7.27
N PRO A 316 -12.88 18.21 -7.29
CA PRO A 316 -13.74 19.32 -7.69
C PRO A 316 -14.39 19.06 -9.07
N GLY A 317 -15.67 19.39 -9.20
CA GLY A 317 -16.44 19.18 -10.43
C GLY A 317 -16.92 17.74 -10.67
N CYS A 318 -16.46 16.75 -9.89
CA CYS A 318 -16.91 15.38 -10.07
C CYS A 318 -18.29 15.08 -9.53
N GLY A 319 -18.81 15.86 -8.57
CA GLY A 319 -20.15 15.65 -7.99
C GLY A 319 -20.40 14.17 -7.68
N SER A 320 -21.53 13.62 -8.15
CA SER A 320 -21.84 12.19 -8.09
C SER A 320 -21.29 11.35 -9.26
N SER A 321 -20.65 11.96 -10.25
CA SER A 321 -20.17 11.28 -11.45
C SER A 321 -18.95 10.39 -11.17
N CYS A 322 -18.97 9.17 -11.70
CA CYS A 322 -17.83 8.25 -11.74
C CYS A 322 -17.32 8.02 -13.18
N ALA A 323 -17.71 8.88 -14.12
CA ALA A 323 -17.29 8.78 -15.51
C ALA A 323 -16.02 9.62 -15.80
N GLY A 324 -15.26 9.22 -16.81
CA GLY A 324 -14.09 9.95 -17.29
C GLY A 324 -13.05 10.20 -16.19
N ALA A 325 -12.59 11.44 -16.05
CA ALA A 325 -11.61 11.83 -15.05
C ALA A 325 -12.05 11.61 -13.58
N CYS A 326 -13.36 11.41 -13.34
CA CYS A 326 -13.93 11.16 -12.02
C CYS A 326 -13.97 9.69 -11.62
N GLN A 327 -13.67 8.77 -12.55
CA GLN A 327 -13.59 7.34 -12.27
C GLN A 327 -12.56 7.05 -11.17
N SER A 328 -11.47 7.82 -11.11
CA SER A 328 -10.41 7.65 -10.11
C SER A 328 -10.81 7.99 -8.67
N THR A 329 -12.03 8.48 -8.45
CA THR A 329 -12.57 8.84 -7.12
C THR A 329 -13.65 7.86 -6.65
N CYS A 330 -13.85 6.79 -7.41
CA CYS A 330 -14.93 5.84 -7.22
C CYS A 330 -14.39 4.42 -7.17
N TYR A 331 -15.08 3.57 -6.40
CA TYR A 331 -14.92 2.13 -6.50
C TYR A 331 -15.47 1.63 -7.83
N SER A 332 -15.09 0.40 -8.19
CA SER A 332 -15.53 -0.27 -9.43
C SER A 332 -17.04 -0.43 -9.56
N ASP A 333 -17.77 -0.35 -8.44
CA ASP A 333 -19.23 -0.40 -8.39
C ASP A 333 -19.92 0.97 -8.50
N GLY A 334 -19.16 2.03 -8.78
CA GLY A 334 -19.68 3.38 -9.00
C GLY A 334 -19.99 4.18 -7.74
N ARG A 335 -19.63 3.68 -6.55
CA ARG A 335 -19.74 4.45 -5.31
C ARG A 335 -18.51 5.35 -5.10
N LYS A 336 -18.70 6.53 -4.51
CA LYS A 336 -17.62 7.48 -4.20
C LYS A 336 -16.78 7.01 -3.02
N MET A 337 -15.45 7.02 -3.19
CA MET A 337 -14.51 6.64 -2.13
C MET A 337 -14.66 7.53 -0.88
N ASP A 338 -14.86 8.84 -1.07
CA ASP A 338 -15.01 9.81 0.03
C ASP A 338 -16.30 9.64 0.86
N ASP A 339 -17.29 8.94 0.30
CA ASP A 339 -18.62 8.75 0.90
C ASP A 339 -18.70 7.48 1.76
N ILE A 340 -17.78 6.55 1.53
CA ILE A 340 -17.79 5.23 2.15
C ILE A 340 -16.66 5.23 3.17
N GLY A 341 -16.89 4.59 4.32
CA GLY A 341 -15.78 4.26 5.20
C GLY A 341 -14.72 3.49 4.41
N GLY A 342 -13.47 3.68 4.77
CA GLY A 342 -12.36 3.03 4.09
C GLY A 342 -11.20 2.86 5.05
N VAL A 343 -10.39 1.85 4.77
CA VAL A 343 -9.11 1.64 5.43
C VAL A 343 -7.99 2.30 4.62
N THR A 344 -7.10 3.02 5.29
CA THR A 344 -5.71 3.13 4.84
C THR A 344 -4.87 2.10 5.57
N SER A 345 -3.60 1.96 5.22
CA SER A 345 -2.66 1.14 5.98
C SER A 345 -2.58 1.53 7.47
N THR A 346 -3.07 2.71 7.88
CA THR A 346 -2.91 3.21 9.26
C THR A 346 -4.23 3.52 9.99
N ILE A 347 -5.35 3.85 9.33
CA ILE A 347 -6.64 4.10 10.02
C ILE A 347 -7.79 3.35 9.35
N SER A 348 -8.69 2.79 10.17
CA SER A 348 -9.95 2.19 9.73
C SER A 348 -11.07 3.17 10.01
N ALA A 349 -11.62 3.81 8.98
CA ALA A 349 -12.67 4.81 9.14
C ALA A 349 -14.03 4.26 8.75
N VAL A 350 -15.05 4.56 9.55
CA VAL A 350 -16.42 4.08 9.33
C VAL A 350 -17.42 5.17 9.66
N ARG A 351 -18.53 5.17 8.92
CA ARG A 351 -19.60 6.14 9.14
C ARG A 351 -20.50 5.70 10.29
N GLU A 352 -21.02 6.66 11.04
CA GLU A 352 -21.82 6.42 12.25
C GLU A 352 -23.04 5.51 12.02
N ASP A 353 -23.77 5.68 10.92
CA ASP A 353 -24.95 4.86 10.58
C ASP A 353 -24.61 3.37 10.43
N ARG A 354 -23.35 3.04 10.11
CA ARG A 354 -22.84 1.67 10.03
C ARG A 354 -22.51 1.08 11.39
N ILE A 355 -22.17 1.92 12.37
CA ILE A 355 -22.02 1.50 13.76
C ILE A 355 -23.39 1.28 14.40
N MET A 356 -24.34 2.18 14.10
CA MET A 356 -25.69 2.17 14.66
C MET A 356 -26.64 1.23 13.93
N CYS A 357 -26.24 0.67 12.79
CA CYS A 357 -27.00 -0.32 12.03
C CYS A 357 -28.38 0.16 11.55
N SER A 358 -28.52 1.46 11.31
CA SER A 358 -29.82 2.11 11.11
C SER A 358 -30.51 1.75 9.79
N LYS A 359 -29.78 1.22 8.79
CA LYS A 359 -30.31 0.95 7.45
C LYS A 359 -30.33 -0.53 7.05
N ASN A 360 -29.45 -1.36 7.61
CA ASN A 360 -29.44 -2.80 7.36
C ASN A 360 -28.76 -3.53 8.53
N PRO A 361 -29.51 -3.80 9.61
CA PRO A 361 -28.95 -4.35 10.84
C PRO A 361 -28.51 -5.82 10.76
N GLN A 362 -28.66 -6.50 9.62
CA GLN A 362 -28.31 -7.91 9.47
C GLN A 362 -27.25 -8.17 8.39
N ALA A 363 -26.85 -7.17 7.60
CA ALA A 363 -25.94 -7.41 6.48
C ALA A 363 -24.51 -7.74 6.94
N GLU A 364 -23.86 -6.82 7.64
CA GLU A 364 -22.46 -6.99 8.06
C GLU A 364 -21.99 -5.87 8.99
N SER A 365 -20.94 -6.15 9.78
CA SER A 365 -20.24 -5.12 10.54
C SER A 365 -19.02 -4.59 9.78
N ILE A 366 -19.20 -3.48 9.05
CA ILE A 366 -18.13 -2.82 8.29
C ILE A 366 -16.95 -2.43 9.20
N LEU A 367 -17.20 -1.97 10.43
CA LEU A 367 -16.11 -1.66 11.37
C LEU A 367 -15.16 -2.85 11.61
N ILE A 368 -15.70 -4.06 11.69
CA ILE A 368 -14.91 -5.26 11.97
C ILE A 368 -14.09 -5.64 10.74
N HIS A 369 -14.70 -5.50 9.54
CA HIS A 369 -14.00 -5.65 8.27
C HIS A 369 -12.82 -4.67 8.16
N GLU A 370 -13.09 -3.37 8.29
CA GLU A 370 -12.05 -2.35 8.14
C GLU A 370 -10.96 -2.48 9.20
N PHE A 371 -11.30 -2.86 10.43
CA PHE A 371 -10.30 -3.07 11.48
C PHE A 371 -9.48 -4.36 11.25
N ALA A 372 -10.07 -5.40 10.64
CA ALA A 372 -9.33 -6.61 10.29
C ALA A 372 -8.18 -6.34 9.31
N HIS A 373 -8.33 -5.37 8.40
CA HIS A 373 -7.23 -4.89 7.55
C HIS A 373 -6.06 -4.34 8.37
N GLN A 374 -6.32 -3.57 9.45
CA GLN A 374 -5.25 -3.12 10.35
C GLN A 374 -4.59 -4.26 11.12
N VAL A 375 -5.39 -5.23 11.58
CA VAL A 375 -4.83 -6.44 12.20
C VAL A 375 -3.87 -7.13 11.23
N TYR A 376 -4.25 -7.25 9.96
CA TYR A 376 -3.41 -7.81 8.90
C TYR A 376 -2.11 -7.02 8.69
N PHE A 377 -2.16 -5.70 8.55
CA PHE A 377 -0.96 -4.90 8.31
C PHE A 377 0.01 -4.88 9.49
N PHE A 378 -0.48 -5.06 10.71
CA PHE A 378 0.31 -4.90 11.93
C PHE A 378 0.47 -6.17 12.78
N MET A 379 0.06 -7.34 12.28
CA MET A 379 0.44 -8.61 12.91
C MET A 379 1.93 -8.92 12.67
N PRO A 380 2.54 -9.85 13.44
CA PRO A 380 3.90 -10.29 13.18
C PRO A 380 4.08 -10.83 11.75
N ALA A 381 5.24 -10.60 11.15
CA ALA A 381 5.54 -11.03 9.78
C ALA A 381 5.33 -12.54 9.56
N THR A 382 5.57 -13.36 10.58
CA THR A 382 5.33 -14.80 10.52
C THR A 382 3.86 -15.16 10.37
N ASP A 383 2.95 -14.37 10.96
CA ASP A 383 1.51 -14.58 10.81
C ASP A 383 0.99 -13.99 9.50
N HIS A 384 1.49 -12.82 9.09
CA HIS A 384 1.21 -12.25 7.78
C HIS A 384 1.53 -13.24 6.65
N ASN A 385 2.73 -13.83 6.68
CA ASN A 385 3.15 -14.85 5.70
C ASN A 385 2.25 -16.10 5.72
N ARG A 386 1.70 -16.47 6.89
CA ARG A 386 0.75 -17.59 6.99
C ARG A 386 -0.57 -17.24 6.33
N VAL A 387 -1.08 -16.03 6.51
CA VAL A 387 -2.32 -15.58 5.83
C VAL A 387 -2.12 -15.58 4.32
N GLU A 388 -1.00 -15.07 3.81
CA GLU A 388 -0.68 -15.12 2.38
C GLU A 388 -0.62 -16.55 1.85
N TYR A 389 0.03 -17.46 2.59
CA TYR A 389 0.09 -18.87 2.22
C TYR A 389 -1.30 -19.49 2.15
N VAL A 390 -2.14 -19.27 3.17
CA VAL A 390 -3.51 -19.81 3.22
C VAL A 390 -4.37 -19.26 2.08
N TYR A 391 -4.31 -17.94 1.82
CA TYR A 391 -5.02 -17.33 0.69
C TYR A 391 -4.64 -17.98 -0.63
N ASN A 392 -3.33 -18.10 -0.89
CA ASN A 392 -2.83 -18.70 -2.13
C ASN A 392 -3.23 -20.17 -2.25
N TYR A 393 -3.18 -20.92 -1.16
CA TYR A 393 -3.61 -22.31 -1.13
C TYR A 393 -5.12 -22.44 -1.42
N ALA A 394 -5.94 -21.64 -0.74
CA ALA A 394 -7.39 -21.65 -0.92
C ALA A 394 -7.79 -21.26 -2.35
N LYS A 395 -7.10 -20.28 -2.94
CA LYS A 395 -7.29 -19.87 -4.34
C LYS A 395 -6.88 -20.95 -5.33
N GLN A 396 -5.72 -21.59 -5.12
CA GLN A 396 -5.21 -22.65 -5.99
C GLN A 396 -6.11 -23.90 -5.99
N HIS A 397 -6.69 -24.23 -4.84
CA HIS A 397 -7.48 -25.45 -4.67
C HIS A 397 -8.99 -25.19 -4.75
N GLY A 398 -9.41 -23.96 -5.03
CA GLY A 398 -10.83 -23.60 -5.14
C GLY A 398 -11.62 -23.87 -3.84
N ILE A 399 -10.98 -23.71 -2.67
CA ILE A 399 -11.65 -23.92 -1.37
C ILE A 399 -12.83 -22.95 -1.23
N TRP A 400 -12.62 -21.72 -1.69
CA TRP A 400 -13.59 -20.63 -1.72
C TRP A 400 -13.84 -20.19 -3.16
N THR A 401 -15.00 -19.56 -3.40
CA THR A 401 -15.43 -19.17 -4.75
C THR A 401 -14.55 -18.05 -5.28
N VAL A 402 -13.77 -18.31 -6.34
CA VAL A 402 -12.91 -17.31 -6.99
C VAL A 402 -13.78 -16.30 -7.76
N GLY A 403 -13.34 -15.04 -7.81
CA GLY A 403 -14.05 -13.95 -8.49
C GLY A 403 -15.07 -13.23 -7.60
N THR A 404 -15.24 -13.66 -6.34
CA THR A 404 -15.96 -12.88 -5.33
C THR A 404 -15.06 -11.82 -4.69
N TYR A 405 -15.68 -10.87 -3.99
CA TYR A 405 -14.99 -9.81 -3.27
C TYR A 405 -13.97 -10.37 -2.26
N ALA A 406 -14.37 -11.35 -1.44
CA ALA A 406 -13.48 -12.04 -0.51
C ALA A 406 -12.26 -12.69 -1.18
N MET A 407 -12.33 -13.04 -2.46
CA MET A 407 -11.20 -13.65 -3.18
C MET A 407 -10.44 -12.68 -4.09
N ALA A 408 -10.79 -11.38 -4.06
CA ALA A 408 -10.17 -10.36 -4.90
C ALA A 408 -8.67 -10.18 -4.60
N ASN A 409 -8.30 -10.17 -3.32
CA ASN A 409 -6.91 -10.14 -2.85
C ASN A 409 -6.81 -10.70 -1.41
N VAL A 410 -5.59 -10.86 -0.89
CA VAL A 410 -5.34 -11.43 0.44
C VAL A 410 -5.91 -10.58 1.59
N ASN A 411 -5.94 -9.25 1.44
CA ASN A 411 -6.46 -8.35 2.46
C ASN A 411 -7.97 -8.54 2.62
N GLU A 412 -8.72 -8.54 1.51
CA GLU A 412 -10.17 -8.79 1.52
C GLU A 412 -10.51 -10.20 2.00
N PHE A 413 -9.70 -11.18 1.60
CA PHE A 413 -9.84 -12.54 2.11
C PHE A 413 -9.74 -12.60 3.63
N TRP A 414 -8.74 -11.94 4.20
CA TRP A 414 -8.55 -11.89 5.64
C TRP A 414 -9.70 -11.14 6.35
N ALA A 415 -10.12 -9.99 5.80
CA ALA A 415 -11.18 -9.18 6.40
C ALA A 415 -12.55 -9.90 6.39
N GLU A 416 -12.92 -10.51 5.26
CA GLU A 416 -14.15 -11.30 5.13
C GLU A 416 -14.10 -12.58 5.98
N ALA A 417 -12.94 -13.25 6.04
CA ALA A 417 -12.76 -14.42 6.91
C ALA A 417 -12.88 -14.04 8.39
N THR A 418 -12.39 -12.86 8.78
CA THR A 418 -12.56 -12.32 10.12
C THR A 418 -14.02 -12.06 10.44
N GLN A 419 -14.79 -11.46 9.52
CA GLN A 419 -16.23 -11.26 9.71
C GLN A 419 -16.97 -12.60 9.86
N ALA A 420 -16.60 -13.62 9.08
CA ALA A 420 -17.16 -14.96 9.21
C ALA A 420 -16.80 -15.61 10.56
N PHE A 421 -15.55 -15.48 11.02
CA PHE A 421 -15.04 -16.04 12.28
C PHE A 421 -15.75 -15.48 13.52
N PHE A 422 -16.13 -14.21 13.48
CA PHE A 422 -16.91 -13.55 14.54
C PHE A 422 -18.42 -13.61 14.29
N HIS A 423 -18.87 -14.20 13.18
CA HIS A 423 -20.27 -14.24 12.78
C HIS A 423 -20.92 -12.84 12.79
N VAL A 424 -20.25 -11.90 12.13
CA VAL A 424 -20.70 -10.51 11.97
C VAL A 424 -20.96 -10.16 10.50
N THR A 425 -21.24 -11.15 9.65
CA THR A 425 -21.68 -11.00 8.26
C THR A 425 -22.78 -11.99 7.92
N GLY A 426 -23.93 -11.45 7.49
CA GLY A 426 -25.07 -12.18 6.95
C GLY A 426 -25.12 -12.17 5.41
N ARG A 427 -24.17 -11.51 4.74
CA ARG A 427 -24.11 -11.45 3.28
C ARG A 427 -23.58 -12.74 2.69
N SER A 428 -24.12 -13.16 1.54
CA SER A 428 -23.67 -14.35 0.81
C SER A 428 -23.07 -13.99 -0.56
N ASP A 429 -23.26 -12.77 -1.04
CA ASP A 429 -22.88 -12.31 -2.36
C ASP A 429 -21.38 -11.92 -2.46
N VAL A 430 -20.76 -11.55 -1.34
CA VAL A 430 -19.36 -11.07 -1.30
C VAL A 430 -18.38 -12.05 -0.66
N THR A 431 -18.85 -12.96 0.20
CA THR A 431 -18.00 -13.73 1.13
C THR A 431 -17.31 -14.94 0.50
N GLY A 432 -17.60 -15.27 -0.77
CA GLY A 432 -17.02 -16.44 -1.43
C GLY A 432 -17.36 -17.79 -0.78
N GLY A 433 -18.34 -17.82 0.13
CA GLY A 433 -18.76 -19.00 0.89
C GLY A 433 -18.17 -19.11 2.30
N LEU A 434 -17.35 -18.14 2.75
CA LEU A 434 -16.70 -18.14 4.07
C LEU A 434 -17.68 -18.27 5.25
N ASN A 435 -18.89 -17.71 5.11
CA ASN A 435 -19.95 -17.76 6.11
C ASN A 435 -21.12 -18.68 5.71
N MET A 436 -20.95 -19.55 4.71
CA MET A 436 -22.03 -20.38 4.16
C MET A 436 -21.91 -21.84 4.60
N CYS A 437 -22.62 -22.20 5.67
CA CYS A 437 -22.63 -23.53 6.27
C CYS A 437 -23.36 -24.58 5.41
N ASP A 438 -23.14 -25.86 5.74
CA ASP A 438 -23.63 -27.04 4.98
C ASP A 438 -23.28 -26.96 3.48
N TYR A 439 -21.99 -26.81 3.19
CA TYR A 439 -21.44 -26.74 1.83
C TYR A 439 -22.04 -25.63 0.96
N GLY A 440 -22.45 -24.51 1.56
CA GLY A 440 -22.98 -23.36 0.82
C GLY A 440 -24.49 -23.18 0.87
N LYS A 441 -25.25 -24.04 1.56
CA LYS A 441 -26.72 -24.01 1.53
C LYS A 441 -27.35 -22.84 2.28
N TYR A 442 -26.76 -22.40 3.39
CA TYR A 442 -27.30 -21.29 4.19
C TYR A 442 -26.19 -20.53 4.91
N VAL A 443 -26.45 -19.26 5.23
CA VAL A 443 -25.56 -18.45 6.08
C VAL A 443 -25.52 -19.08 7.47
N CYS A 444 -24.33 -19.39 7.99
CA CYS A 444 -24.14 -19.97 9.32
C CYS A 444 -24.95 -19.22 10.37
N ARG A 445 -25.56 -19.93 11.32
CA ARG A 445 -26.57 -19.40 12.25
C ARG A 445 -25.98 -18.84 13.55
N SER A 446 -24.71 -19.15 13.82
CA SER A 446 -24.02 -18.72 15.03
C SER A 446 -22.51 -18.65 14.82
N GLU A 447 -21.83 -17.95 15.72
CA GLU A 447 -20.36 -17.90 15.82
C GLU A 447 -19.74 -19.31 15.92
N SER A 448 -20.31 -20.17 16.76
CA SER A 448 -19.82 -21.54 16.94
C SER A 448 -19.96 -22.36 15.65
N GLU A 449 -21.11 -22.26 14.96
CA GLU A 449 -21.32 -22.97 13.69
C GLU A 449 -20.38 -22.45 12.60
N GLY A 450 -20.22 -21.13 12.48
CA GLY A 450 -19.30 -20.52 11.52
C GLY A 450 -17.86 -20.94 11.75
N ARG A 451 -17.40 -20.93 13.01
CA ARG A 451 -16.06 -21.40 13.39
C ARG A 451 -15.85 -22.88 13.09
N ALA A 452 -16.83 -23.74 13.43
CA ALA A 452 -16.76 -25.17 13.13
C ALA A 452 -16.71 -25.44 11.62
N TYR A 453 -17.47 -24.67 10.84
CA TYR A 453 -17.44 -24.76 9.38
C TYR A 453 -16.09 -24.33 8.80
N LEU A 454 -15.53 -23.19 9.24
CA LEU A 454 -14.19 -22.76 8.85
C LEU A 454 -13.15 -23.83 9.20
N GLN A 455 -13.19 -24.37 10.43
CA GLN A 455 -12.27 -25.42 10.86
C GLN A 455 -12.35 -26.68 9.99
N LYS A 456 -13.56 -27.07 9.57
CA LYS A 456 -13.77 -28.26 8.73
C LYS A 456 -13.34 -28.02 7.28
N ARG A 457 -13.64 -26.84 6.72
CA ARG A 457 -13.45 -26.55 5.29
C ARG A 457 -12.07 -26.00 4.97
N ASP A 458 -11.53 -25.14 5.82
CA ASP A 458 -10.22 -24.51 5.67
C ASP A 458 -9.49 -24.47 7.03
N PRO A 459 -8.94 -25.62 7.47
CA PRO A 459 -8.33 -25.74 8.78
C PRO A 459 -7.12 -24.83 8.97
N TRP A 460 -6.41 -24.46 7.90
CA TRP A 460 -5.26 -23.56 7.99
C TRP A 460 -5.69 -22.11 8.19
N LEU A 461 -6.73 -21.65 7.48
CA LEU A 461 -7.35 -20.35 7.75
C LEU A 461 -7.84 -20.27 9.20
N PHE A 462 -8.58 -21.30 9.64
CA PHE A 462 -9.10 -21.36 10.99
C PHE A 462 -8.00 -21.30 12.06
N GLN A 463 -6.87 -21.98 11.86
CA GLN A 463 -5.73 -21.93 12.77
C GLN A 463 -5.18 -20.51 12.93
N VAL A 464 -5.01 -19.78 11.83
CA VAL A 464 -4.48 -18.41 11.90
C VAL A 464 -5.49 -17.47 12.57
N LEU A 465 -6.78 -17.54 12.21
CA LEU A 465 -7.83 -16.76 12.86
C LEU A 465 -7.91 -17.04 14.37
N SER A 466 -7.87 -18.32 14.75
CA SER A 466 -7.89 -18.76 16.15
C SER A 466 -6.68 -18.24 16.92
N LYS A 467 -5.48 -18.31 16.34
CA LYS A 467 -4.27 -17.74 16.94
C LYS A 467 -4.44 -16.23 17.14
N ILE A 468 -4.78 -15.50 16.08
CA ILE A 468 -4.79 -14.05 16.07
C ILE A 468 -5.87 -13.49 17.00
N TYR A 469 -7.09 -14.00 16.96
CA TYR A 469 -8.23 -13.40 17.67
C TYR A 469 -8.50 -14.01 19.04
N THR A 470 -8.09 -15.25 19.27
CA THR A 470 -8.43 -15.98 20.50
C THR A 470 -7.23 -16.60 21.21
N ASN A 471 -6.01 -16.33 20.74
CA ASN A 471 -4.78 -16.94 21.24
C ASN A 471 -4.89 -18.48 21.34
N ASN A 472 -5.40 -19.09 20.26
CA ASN A 472 -5.67 -20.53 20.14
C ASN A 472 -6.77 -21.07 21.06
N GLN A 473 -7.71 -20.23 21.51
CA GLN A 473 -8.88 -20.63 22.30
C GLN A 473 -10.18 -20.38 21.51
N PRO A 474 -10.42 -21.12 20.41
CA PRO A 474 -11.48 -20.79 19.45
C PRO A 474 -12.91 -20.99 19.98
N ASN A 475 -13.08 -21.61 21.14
CA ASN A 475 -14.38 -21.77 21.80
C ASN A 475 -14.76 -20.57 22.67
N THR A 476 -13.83 -19.62 22.87
CA THR A 476 -14.10 -18.39 23.61
C THR A 476 -15.11 -17.53 22.83
N PRO A 477 -16.31 -17.27 23.37
CA PRO A 477 -17.30 -16.44 22.69
C PRO A 477 -16.77 -15.02 22.54
N SER A 478 -16.91 -14.45 21.35
CA SER A 478 -16.45 -13.09 21.09
C SER A 478 -17.31 -12.03 21.78
N GLY A 479 -18.62 -12.30 21.93
CA GLY A 479 -19.61 -11.31 22.35
C GLY A 479 -19.90 -10.24 21.28
N LEU A 480 -19.34 -10.40 20.07
CA LEU A 480 -19.64 -9.54 18.93
C LEU A 480 -20.99 -9.92 18.31
N THR A 481 -21.63 -8.92 17.73
CA THR A 481 -22.73 -9.11 16.81
C THR A 481 -22.53 -8.17 15.62
N ALA A 482 -23.16 -8.49 14.49
CA ALA A 482 -23.18 -7.57 13.36
C ALA A 482 -23.69 -6.19 13.80
N CYS A 483 -24.74 -6.18 14.65
CA CYS A 483 -25.41 -4.98 15.14
C CYS A 483 -25.85 -5.15 16.59
N SER A 484 -25.07 -4.57 17.52
CA SER A 484 -25.38 -4.46 18.96
C SER A 484 -25.11 -3.05 19.45
#